data_AF-X1UJE9-F1
#
_entry.id   AF-X1UJE9-F1
#
_cell.length_a   1.000
_cell.length_b   1.000
_cell.length_c   1.000
_cell.angle_alpha   90.00
_cell.angle_beta   90.00
_cell.angle_gamma   90.00
#
_symmetry.space_group_name_H-M   'P 1'
#
loop_
_entity.id
_entity.type
_entity.pdbx_description
1 polymer ?
#
loop_
_entity_poly.entity_id
_entity_poly.type
_entity_poly.pdbx_seq_one_letter_code
_entity_poly.pdbx_strand_id
1 'polypeptide(L)'
;ADEANMPYGKYDAEGNTDFLKEVVIKDVRFLLGRKYYELPGDSIAKTDKDPVKAIVIACNTATAFGLEIVQEAVKEWGLDITVIGIIDAGSKSAVDLLNSVGSKDRVIGVLATEGTCASNGYPEAIQKHFKNEFQHEKIMVVQQAGIGLAGAIDGDINYIEPAAAKVRDHELYLGPGLNNPLYPIDLSLWKEYNFETGRNLLVSKDSDGNIIEVQLNSVNNYIKYCVTHLVIKILQKHPDRNMNPVILGCTHYPFFKKEIHDHFMYLKNLDNNYNRI
;
A
#
# COMPACT_ATOMS: atom_id res chain seq x y z
N ALA A 1 8.03 14.88 8.10
CA ALA A 1 7.01 13.82 8.02
C ALA A 1 6.67 13.41 9.44
N ASP A 2 5.51 12.82 9.68
CA ASP A 2 5.12 12.41 11.03
C ASP A 2 5.68 11.02 11.39
N GLU A 3 6.99 10.94 11.57
CA GLU A 3 7.69 9.69 11.93
C GLU A 3 7.28 9.17 13.31
N ALA A 4 6.77 10.03 14.19
CA ALA A 4 6.39 9.65 15.55
C ALA A 4 5.09 8.84 15.60
N ASN A 5 4.19 9.04 14.64
CA ASN A 5 2.90 8.34 14.58
C ASN A 5 2.82 7.35 13.40
N MET A 6 3.87 7.21 12.59
CA MET A 6 3.92 6.16 11.57
C MET A 6 4.14 4.77 12.19
N PRO A 7 3.67 3.69 11.54
CA PRO A 7 3.02 3.66 10.22
C PRO A 7 1.48 3.78 10.27
N TYR A 8 0.91 4.66 9.45
CA TYR A 8 -0.56 4.84 9.35
C TYR A 8 -1.31 3.67 8.73
N GLY A 9 -0.62 2.78 8.01
CA GLY A 9 -1.22 1.68 7.26
C GLY A 9 -2.10 0.75 8.09
N LYS A 10 -1.93 0.69 9.40
CA LYS A 10 -2.69 -0.18 10.32
C LYS A 10 -3.81 0.49 11.09
N TYR A 11 -3.89 1.82 11.07
CA TYR A 11 -4.75 2.56 11.99
C TYR A 11 -6.22 2.14 11.88
N ASP A 12 -6.69 1.78 10.68
CA ASP A 12 -8.04 1.26 10.49
C ASP A 12 -8.29 -0.07 11.22
N ALA A 13 -7.39 -1.03 11.03
CA ALA A 13 -7.49 -2.35 11.66
C ALA A 13 -7.40 -2.29 13.20
N GLU A 14 -6.74 -1.26 13.74
CA GLU A 14 -6.58 -1.03 15.17
C GLU A 14 -7.68 -0.15 15.78
N GLY A 15 -8.66 0.31 14.98
CA GLY A 15 -9.74 1.19 15.45
C GLY A 15 -9.29 2.63 15.72
N ASN A 16 -8.15 3.05 15.17
CA ASN A 16 -7.50 4.33 15.39
C ASN A 16 -7.74 5.35 14.26
N THR A 17 -8.77 5.17 13.42
CA THR A 17 -9.04 6.07 12.27
C THR A 17 -9.33 7.51 12.68
N ASP A 18 -10.03 7.73 13.78
CA ASP A 18 -10.30 9.09 14.27
C ASP A 18 -9.05 9.77 14.79
N PHE A 19 -8.15 9.01 15.43
CA PHE A 19 -6.82 9.52 15.79
C PHE A 19 -5.99 9.86 14.55
N LEU A 20 -6.04 9.04 13.48
CA LEU A 20 -5.39 9.38 12.20
C LEU A 20 -5.90 10.71 11.65
N LYS A 21 -7.22 10.93 11.63
CA LYS A 21 -7.81 12.19 11.16
C LYS A 21 -7.32 13.38 11.99
N GLU A 22 -7.29 13.23 13.32
CA GLU A 22 -6.77 14.26 14.22
C GLU A 22 -5.31 14.59 13.92
N VAL A 23 -4.47 13.57 13.74
CA VAL A 23 -3.05 13.72 13.39
C VAL A 23 -2.88 14.44 12.05
N VAL A 24 -3.63 14.05 11.01
CA VAL A 24 -3.61 14.73 9.70
C VAL A 24 -3.99 16.21 9.84
N ILE A 25 -5.00 16.55 10.65
CA ILE A 25 -5.37 17.94 10.92
C ILE A 25 -4.27 18.68 11.68
N LYS A 26 -3.58 18.04 12.64
CA LYS A 26 -2.44 18.63 13.35
C LYS A 26 -1.28 18.93 12.40
N ASP A 27 -0.99 18.02 11.47
CA ASP A 27 0.02 18.23 10.42
C ASP A 27 -0.33 19.44 9.54
N VAL A 28 -1.59 19.55 9.12
CA VAL A 28 -2.08 20.71 8.35
C VAL A 28 -1.94 22.00 9.14
N ARG A 29 -2.33 22.01 10.42
CA ARG A 29 -2.16 23.18 11.29
C ARG A 29 -0.69 23.56 11.47
N PHE A 30 0.19 22.57 11.57
CA PHE A 30 1.63 22.79 11.62
C PHE A 30 2.13 23.45 10.34
N LEU A 31 1.72 22.96 9.16
CA LEU A 31 2.10 23.54 7.86
C LEU A 31 1.60 24.98 7.69
N LEU A 32 0.36 25.27 8.11
CA LEU A 32 -0.25 26.59 8.03
C LEU A 32 0.33 27.58 9.05
N GLY A 33 0.72 27.09 10.23
CA GLY A 33 1.31 27.90 11.28
C GLY A 33 2.73 28.34 10.95
N ARG A 34 3.16 29.51 11.45
CA ARG A 34 4.54 29.97 11.31
C ARG A 34 5.49 29.40 12.37
N LYS A 35 4.95 29.04 13.54
CA LYS A 35 5.71 28.55 14.69
C LYS A 35 6.16 27.09 14.49
N TYR A 36 7.41 26.79 14.80
CA TYR A 36 7.95 25.42 14.85
C TYR A 36 9.19 25.34 15.76
N TYR A 37 9.55 24.11 16.14
CA TYR A 37 10.79 23.76 16.83
C TYR A 37 11.61 22.89 15.88
N GLU A 38 12.92 23.12 15.80
CA GLU A 38 13.78 22.42 14.83
C GLU A 38 14.24 21.09 15.39
N LEU A 39 14.60 21.07 16.67
CA LEU A 39 15.09 19.89 17.37
C LEU A 39 14.26 19.56 18.61
N PRO A 40 14.23 18.26 19.01
CA PRO A 40 13.70 17.87 20.31
C PRO A 40 14.43 18.62 21.44
N GLY A 41 13.66 19.30 22.29
CA GLY A 41 14.19 20.04 23.44
C GLY A 41 14.41 21.54 23.23
N ASP A 42 14.19 22.06 22.01
CA ASP A 42 14.21 23.51 21.77
C ASP A 42 13.18 24.23 22.66
N SER A 43 13.63 25.20 23.45
CA SER A 43 12.75 26.03 24.29
C SER A 43 12.26 27.30 23.57
N ILE A 44 12.87 27.65 22.44
CA ILE A 44 12.55 28.82 21.64
C ILE A 44 12.07 28.35 20.27
N ALA A 45 10.90 28.82 19.86
CA ALA A 45 10.35 28.48 18.56
C ALA A 45 10.87 29.43 17.47
N LYS A 46 11.12 28.87 16.28
CA LYS A 46 11.31 29.62 15.04
C LYS A 46 9.95 30.04 14.45
N THR A 47 9.93 31.13 13.69
CA THR A 47 8.69 31.71 13.10
C THR A 47 8.84 32.13 11.64
N ASP A 48 9.93 31.70 11.00
CA ASP A 48 10.38 32.10 9.67
C ASP A 48 9.83 31.23 8.54
N LYS A 49 8.88 30.31 8.82
CA LYS A 49 8.19 29.54 7.77
C LYS A 49 7.51 30.46 6.76
N ASP A 50 7.75 30.17 5.48
CA ASP A 50 7.01 30.80 4.38
C ASP A 50 5.53 30.38 4.41
N PRO A 51 4.60 31.27 4.03
CA PRO A 51 3.20 30.91 3.91
C PRO A 51 2.96 29.82 2.87
N VAL A 52 2.10 28.86 3.22
CA VAL A 52 1.68 27.77 2.34
C VAL A 52 0.56 28.24 1.41
N LYS A 53 0.72 28.01 0.10
CA LYS A 53 -0.29 28.31 -0.93
C LYS A 53 -1.08 27.09 -1.42
N ALA A 54 -0.61 25.89 -1.08
CA ALA A 54 -1.24 24.61 -1.41
C ALA A 54 -0.72 23.51 -0.48
N ILE A 55 -1.57 22.53 -0.15
CA ILE A 55 -1.24 21.38 0.68
C ILE A 55 -1.36 20.12 -0.18
N VAL A 56 -0.36 19.24 -0.12
CA VAL A 56 -0.39 17.92 -0.75
C VAL A 56 -0.32 16.86 0.34
N ILE A 57 -1.35 16.04 0.46
CA ILE A 57 -1.34 14.86 1.32
C ILE A 57 -0.70 13.72 0.51
N ALA A 58 0.60 13.53 0.73
CA ALA A 58 1.40 12.57 -0.05
C ALA A 58 1.20 11.12 0.39
N CYS A 59 0.87 10.87 1.66
CA CYS A 59 0.60 9.52 2.16
C CYS A 59 -0.78 9.05 1.66
N ASN A 60 -0.82 7.87 1.03
CA ASN A 60 -2.06 7.29 0.51
C ASN A 60 -3.06 7.00 1.63
N THR A 61 -2.63 6.46 2.76
CA THR A 61 -3.53 6.19 3.91
C THR A 61 -4.04 7.48 4.54
N ALA A 62 -3.18 8.48 4.72
CA ALA A 62 -3.61 9.80 5.19
C ALA A 62 -4.58 10.47 4.19
N THR A 63 -4.37 10.31 2.88
CA THR A 63 -5.30 10.80 1.85
C THR A 63 -6.65 10.10 1.97
N ALA A 64 -6.64 8.77 2.08
CA ALA A 64 -7.83 7.92 2.15
C ALA A 64 -8.77 8.32 3.29
N PHE A 65 -8.23 8.64 4.47
CA PHE A 65 -9.04 8.97 5.64
C PHE A 65 -9.13 10.47 5.95
N GLY A 66 -8.20 11.28 5.44
CA GLY A 66 -7.98 12.65 5.87
C GLY A 66 -8.19 13.73 4.80
N LEU A 67 -8.35 13.40 3.51
CA LEU A 67 -8.47 14.42 2.48
C LEU A 67 -9.73 15.30 2.65
N GLU A 68 -10.89 14.67 2.84
CA GLU A 68 -12.17 15.37 2.95
C GLU A 68 -12.21 16.28 4.18
N ILE A 69 -11.82 15.78 5.35
CA ILE A 69 -11.80 16.57 6.59
C ILE A 69 -10.84 17.77 6.50
N VAL A 70 -9.70 17.64 5.81
CA VAL A 70 -8.78 18.76 5.59
C VAL A 70 -9.38 19.79 4.64
N GLN A 71 -10.04 19.35 3.56
CA GLN A 71 -10.72 20.25 2.63
C GLN A 71 -11.85 21.02 3.32
N GLU A 72 -12.65 20.35 4.15
CA GLU A 72 -13.69 20.96 4.97
C GLU A 72 -13.09 21.97 5.96
N ALA A 73 -12.05 21.58 6.71
CA ALA A 73 -11.41 22.44 7.69
C ALA A 73 -10.82 23.72 7.05
N VAL A 74 -10.08 23.60 5.93
CA VAL A 74 -9.51 24.75 5.21
C VAL A 74 -10.60 25.71 4.73
N LYS A 75 -11.71 25.16 4.24
CA LYS A 75 -12.89 25.94 3.82
C LYS A 75 -13.55 26.65 5.01
N GLU A 76 -13.74 25.95 6.13
CA GLU A 76 -14.31 26.52 7.36
C GLU A 76 -13.43 27.62 7.96
N TRP A 77 -12.10 27.47 7.88
CA TRP A 77 -11.14 28.48 8.32
C TRP A 77 -11.05 29.70 7.36
N GLY A 78 -11.81 29.70 6.26
CA GLY A 78 -11.83 30.80 5.30
C GLY A 78 -10.50 30.97 4.55
N LEU A 79 -9.73 29.88 4.39
CA LEU A 79 -8.43 29.91 3.73
C LEU A 79 -8.57 29.54 2.25
N ASP A 80 -7.98 30.36 1.38
CA ASP A 80 -7.88 30.08 -0.06
C ASP A 80 -6.64 29.20 -0.34
N ILE A 81 -6.71 27.94 0.09
CA ILE A 81 -5.62 26.96 -0.05
C ILE A 81 -6.16 25.70 -0.73
N THR A 82 -5.52 25.34 -1.84
CA THR A 82 -5.83 24.09 -2.53
C THR A 82 -5.25 22.90 -1.78
N VAL A 83 -6.07 21.88 -1.51
CA VAL A 83 -5.66 20.63 -0.87
C VAL A 83 -5.76 19.49 -1.87
N ILE A 84 -4.65 18.80 -2.12
CA ILE A 84 -4.52 17.75 -3.13
C ILE A 84 -4.19 16.42 -2.43
N GLY A 85 -4.95 15.37 -2.75
CA GLY A 85 -4.69 14.00 -2.29
C GLY A 85 -4.14 13.12 -3.40
N ILE A 86 -3.18 12.24 -3.08
CA ILE A 86 -2.49 11.43 -4.09
C ILE A 86 -3.36 10.33 -4.72
N ILE A 87 -4.40 9.85 -4.01
CA ILE A 87 -5.31 8.80 -4.50
C ILE A 87 -6.06 9.26 -5.76
N ASP A 88 -6.59 10.48 -5.76
CA ASP A 88 -7.35 11.02 -6.91
C ASP A 88 -6.45 11.15 -8.15
N ALA A 89 -5.25 11.69 -7.97
CA ALA A 89 -4.26 11.84 -9.05
C ALA A 89 -3.81 10.48 -9.62
N GLY A 90 -3.54 9.50 -8.76
CA GLY A 90 -3.16 8.15 -9.19
C GLY A 90 -4.31 7.41 -9.90
N SER A 91 -5.54 7.60 -9.43
CA SER A 91 -6.74 7.00 -10.03
C SER A 91 -7.02 7.57 -11.42
N LYS A 92 -6.96 8.89 -11.59
CA LYS A 92 -7.09 9.54 -12.89
C LYS A 92 -6.06 9.02 -13.89
N SER A 93 -4.78 9.01 -13.48
CA SER A 93 -3.69 8.54 -14.34
C SER A 93 -3.87 7.08 -14.79
N ALA A 94 -4.43 6.23 -13.93
CA ALA A 94 -4.68 4.84 -14.28
C ALA A 94 -5.84 4.69 -15.28
N VAL A 95 -6.87 5.53 -15.19
CA VAL A 95 -7.98 5.59 -16.16
C VAL A 95 -7.48 6.13 -17.51
N ASP A 96 -6.70 7.22 -17.51
CA ASP A 96 -6.07 7.77 -18.72
C ASP A 96 -5.21 6.72 -19.44
N LEU A 97 -4.46 5.91 -18.67
CA LEU A 97 -3.62 4.85 -19.21
C LEU A 97 -4.43 3.75 -19.89
N LEU A 98 -5.56 3.32 -19.30
CA LEU A 98 -6.48 2.35 -19.95
C LEU A 98 -6.92 2.82 -21.34
N ASN A 99 -7.21 4.12 -21.46
CA ASN A 99 -7.57 4.77 -22.71
C ASN A 99 -6.44 4.69 -23.73
N SER A 100 -5.23 5.09 -23.32
CA SER A 100 -4.07 5.15 -24.21
C SER A 100 -3.65 3.78 -24.77
N VAL A 101 -3.85 2.70 -24.01
CA VAL A 101 -3.50 1.33 -24.44
C VAL A 101 -4.67 0.60 -25.12
N GLY A 102 -5.84 1.25 -25.26
CA GLY A 102 -7.02 0.66 -25.87
C GLY A 102 -7.55 -0.58 -25.15
N SER A 103 -7.33 -0.68 -23.84
CA SER A 103 -7.68 -1.86 -23.04
C SER A 103 -9.20 -2.04 -22.98
N LYS A 104 -9.69 -3.16 -23.51
CA LYS A 104 -11.12 -3.52 -23.48
C LYS A 104 -11.56 -4.21 -22.19
N ASP A 105 -10.60 -4.79 -21.46
CA ASP A 105 -10.88 -5.66 -20.31
C ASP A 105 -11.11 -4.90 -19.01
N ARG A 106 -10.53 -3.70 -18.87
CA ARG A 106 -10.86 -2.68 -17.84
C ARG A 106 -10.73 -3.19 -16.41
N VAL A 107 -9.68 -3.96 -16.14
CA VAL A 107 -9.31 -4.38 -14.79
C VAL A 107 -8.09 -3.57 -14.34
N ILE A 108 -8.21 -2.85 -13.22
CA ILE A 108 -7.10 -2.14 -12.56
C ILE A 108 -6.74 -2.89 -11.27
N GLY A 109 -5.45 -3.22 -11.14
CA GLY A 109 -4.89 -3.73 -9.88
C GLY A 109 -4.46 -2.59 -8.96
N VAL A 110 -4.62 -2.75 -7.66
CA VAL A 110 -4.13 -1.78 -6.67
C VAL A 110 -3.33 -2.53 -5.61
N LEU A 111 -2.04 -2.24 -5.50
CA LEU A 111 -1.19 -2.63 -4.38
C LEU A 111 -1.09 -1.44 -3.43
N ALA A 112 -1.68 -1.52 -2.24
CA ALA A 112 -1.63 -0.43 -1.25
C ALA A 112 -1.44 -0.96 0.17
N THR A 113 -1.39 -0.09 1.17
CA THR A 113 -1.43 -0.52 2.58
C THR A 113 -2.81 -1.04 2.95
N GLU A 114 -2.91 -1.77 4.06
CA GLU A 114 -4.12 -2.34 4.63
C GLU A 114 -5.20 -1.27 4.81
N GLY A 115 -4.87 -0.16 5.49
CA GLY A 115 -5.78 0.95 5.70
C GLY A 115 -6.23 1.63 4.41
N THR A 116 -5.33 1.79 3.43
CA THR A 116 -5.70 2.35 2.11
C THR A 116 -6.66 1.43 1.37
N CYS A 117 -6.46 0.12 1.44
CA CYS A 117 -7.38 -0.85 0.83
C CYS A 117 -8.73 -0.86 1.53
N ALA A 118 -8.74 -0.85 2.88
CA ALA A 118 -9.94 -0.88 3.69
C ALA A 118 -10.82 0.37 3.51
N SER A 119 -10.20 1.53 3.25
CA SER A 119 -10.93 2.79 3.05
C SER A 119 -11.74 2.85 1.74
N ASN A 120 -11.55 1.91 0.81
CA ASN A 120 -12.08 1.98 -0.56
C ASN A 120 -11.73 3.25 -1.37
N GLY A 121 -10.71 4.01 -0.94
CA GLY A 121 -10.37 5.29 -1.58
C GLY A 121 -10.01 5.15 -3.06
N TYR A 122 -9.25 4.11 -3.44
CA TYR A 122 -8.94 3.83 -4.84
C TYR A 122 -10.15 3.36 -5.65
N PRO A 123 -10.90 2.32 -5.25
CA PRO A 123 -12.12 1.92 -5.96
C PRO A 123 -13.07 3.08 -6.26
N GLU A 124 -13.34 3.94 -5.27
CA GLU A 124 -14.24 5.07 -5.44
C GLU A 124 -13.70 6.13 -6.41
N ALA A 125 -12.43 6.52 -6.23
CA ALA A 125 -11.79 7.51 -7.09
C ALA A 125 -11.66 7.01 -8.54
N ILE A 126 -11.26 5.75 -8.75
CA ILE A 126 -11.20 5.13 -10.08
C ILE A 126 -12.59 5.11 -10.72
N GLN A 127 -13.61 4.67 -9.98
CA GLN A 127 -14.98 4.57 -10.50
C GLN A 127 -15.53 5.96 -10.89
N LYS A 128 -15.18 7.01 -10.14
CA LYS A 128 -15.53 8.40 -10.43
C LYS A 128 -14.88 8.88 -11.74
N HIS A 129 -13.55 8.79 -11.85
CA HIS A 129 -12.84 9.23 -13.08
C HIS A 129 -13.29 8.44 -14.30
N PHE A 130 -13.42 7.12 -14.15
CA PHE A 130 -13.85 6.25 -15.24
C PHE A 130 -15.28 6.56 -15.73
N LYS A 131 -16.23 6.89 -14.85
CA LYS A 131 -17.59 7.29 -15.26
C LYS A 131 -17.59 8.59 -16.07
N ASN A 132 -16.72 9.53 -15.73
CA ASN A 132 -16.61 10.79 -16.45
C ASN A 132 -16.14 10.59 -17.90
N GLU A 133 -15.30 9.58 -18.14
CA GLU A 133 -14.75 9.27 -19.46
C GLU A 133 -15.59 8.23 -20.23
N PHE A 134 -16.19 7.25 -19.56
CA PHE A 134 -16.81 6.06 -20.17
C PHE A 134 -18.22 5.76 -19.62
N GLN A 135 -19.09 6.77 -19.61
CA GLN A 135 -20.43 6.80 -18.98
C GLN A 135 -21.20 5.47 -18.79
N HIS A 136 -21.25 4.60 -19.81
CA HIS A 136 -22.06 3.38 -19.81
C HIS A 136 -21.27 2.07 -19.58
N GLU A 137 -19.98 2.16 -19.35
CA GLU A 137 -19.11 0.99 -19.23
C GLU A 137 -18.79 0.66 -17.78
N LYS A 138 -18.20 -0.52 -17.56
CA LYS A 138 -17.82 -0.99 -16.22
C LYS A 138 -16.31 -1.14 -16.12
N ILE A 139 -15.78 -0.72 -14.99
CA ILE A 139 -14.40 -0.94 -14.58
C ILE A 139 -14.38 -1.88 -13.39
N MET A 140 -13.38 -2.75 -13.34
CA MET A 140 -13.14 -3.64 -12.21
C MET A 140 -11.87 -3.18 -11.50
N VAL A 141 -11.97 -3.05 -10.17
CA VAL A 141 -10.84 -2.68 -9.33
C VAL A 141 -10.58 -3.85 -8.38
N VAL A 142 -9.37 -4.38 -8.41
CA VAL A 142 -8.95 -5.44 -7.49
C VAL A 142 -7.83 -4.91 -6.62
N GLN A 143 -8.09 -4.87 -5.31
CA GLN A 143 -7.13 -4.40 -4.32
C GLN A 143 -6.42 -5.56 -3.64
N GLN A 144 -5.14 -5.38 -3.38
CA GLN A 144 -4.31 -6.25 -2.55
C GLN A 144 -3.55 -5.40 -1.54
N ALA A 145 -3.83 -5.64 -0.27
CA ALA A 145 -3.10 -5.03 0.84
C ALA A 145 -1.68 -5.62 0.93
N GLY A 146 -0.69 -4.75 1.08
CA GLY A 146 0.71 -5.09 1.26
C GLY A 146 1.08 -5.19 2.73
N ILE A 147 0.47 -6.16 3.44
CA ILE A 147 0.67 -6.38 4.87
C ILE A 147 2.16 -6.44 5.21
N GLY A 148 2.60 -5.50 6.03
CA GLY A 148 3.99 -5.42 6.48
C GLY A 148 5.02 -5.04 5.43
N LEU A 149 4.65 -4.80 4.16
CA LEU A 149 5.61 -4.44 3.12
C LEU A 149 6.24 -3.06 3.39
N ALA A 150 5.44 -2.07 3.80
CA ALA A 150 5.97 -0.76 4.18
C ALA A 150 6.90 -0.87 5.40
N GLY A 151 6.48 -1.58 6.46
CA GLY A 151 7.32 -1.80 7.64
C GLY A 151 8.61 -2.57 7.32
N ALA A 152 8.55 -3.56 6.43
CA ALA A 152 9.73 -4.27 5.95
C ALA A 152 10.69 -3.34 5.21
N ILE A 153 10.18 -2.41 4.39
CA ILE A 153 11.00 -1.41 3.70
C ILE A 153 11.70 -0.48 4.70
N ASP A 154 10.99 -0.10 5.76
CA ASP A 154 11.51 0.77 6.83
C ASP A 154 12.44 0.03 7.80
N GLY A 155 12.59 -1.28 7.68
CA GLY A 155 13.42 -2.09 8.58
C GLY A 155 12.81 -2.34 9.95
N ASP A 156 11.49 -2.22 10.08
CA ASP A 156 10.77 -2.56 11.30
C ASP A 156 11.00 -4.02 11.66
N ILE A 157 11.54 -4.23 12.86
CA ILE A 157 11.90 -5.55 13.36
C ILE A 157 10.69 -6.48 13.45
N ASN A 158 9.48 -5.95 13.58
CA ASN A 158 8.27 -6.77 13.57
C ASN A 158 8.00 -7.47 12.22
N TYR A 159 8.67 -7.03 11.15
CA TYR A 159 8.50 -7.54 9.80
C TYR A 159 9.74 -8.19 9.22
N ILE A 160 10.92 -7.61 9.45
CA ILE A 160 12.19 -8.16 9.00
C ILE A 160 13.26 -8.07 10.08
N GLU A 161 14.03 -9.14 10.22
CA GLU A 161 15.22 -9.20 11.06
C GLU A 161 16.33 -9.88 10.25
N PRO A 162 17.17 -9.13 9.51
CA PRO A 162 18.18 -9.70 8.61
C PRO A 162 19.19 -10.65 9.28
N ALA A 163 19.37 -10.51 10.60
CA ALA A 163 20.23 -11.36 11.40
C ALA A 163 19.57 -12.71 11.79
N ALA A 164 18.24 -12.81 11.72
CA ALA A 164 17.52 -14.01 12.08
C ALA A 164 17.90 -15.18 11.16
N ALA A 165 18.16 -16.33 11.78
CA ALA A 165 18.51 -17.57 11.08
C ALA A 165 17.45 -18.67 11.25
N LYS A 166 16.42 -18.40 12.05
CA LYS A 166 15.31 -19.31 12.36
C LYS A 166 14.03 -18.49 12.50
N VAL A 167 12.89 -19.16 12.38
CA VAL A 167 11.58 -18.55 12.66
C VAL A 167 11.58 -17.89 14.03
N ARG A 168 10.93 -16.73 14.11
CA ARG A 168 10.85 -15.89 15.30
C ARG A 168 9.56 -16.16 16.03
N ASP A 169 9.44 -15.70 17.26
CA ASP A 169 8.19 -15.82 18.00
C ASP A 169 7.03 -15.16 17.24
N HIS A 170 5.85 -15.80 17.25
CA HIS A 170 4.63 -15.30 16.63
C HIS A 170 4.17 -13.95 17.22
N GLU A 171 4.52 -13.65 18.48
CA GLU A 171 4.25 -12.35 19.07
C GLU A 171 5.16 -11.23 18.50
N LEU A 172 6.31 -11.60 17.93
CA LEU A 172 7.29 -10.68 17.39
C LEU A 172 7.19 -10.50 15.87
N TYR A 173 6.60 -11.46 15.15
CA TYR A 173 6.47 -11.39 13.70
C TYR A 173 5.03 -11.12 13.28
N LEU A 174 4.80 -9.96 12.67
CA LEU A 174 3.46 -9.48 12.29
C LEU A 174 3.17 -9.62 10.78
N GLY A 175 4.03 -10.32 10.03
CA GLY A 175 3.89 -10.51 8.59
C GLY A 175 3.01 -11.69 8.18
N PRO A 176 2.93 -11.98 6.86
CA PRO A 176 2.28 -13.18 6.34
C PRO A 176 2.91 -14.46 6.88
N GLY A 177 2.10 -15.47 7.13
CA GLY A 177 2.55 -16.78 7.62
C GLY A 177 1.55 -17.88 7.30
N LEU A 178 1.93 -19.15 7.45
CA LEU A 178 1.05 -20.29 7.09
C LEU A 178 -0.29 -20.26 7.84
N ASN A 179 -0.24 -19.98 9.14
CA ASN A 179 -1.40 -19.99 10.03
C ASN A 179 -1.98 -18.58 10.28
N ASN A 180 -1.55 -17.58 9.50
CA ASN A 180 -2.10 -16.23 9.65
C ASN A 180 -3.54 -16.21 9.08
N PRO A 181 -4.56 -15.86 9.88
CA PRO A 181 -5.96 -16.00 9.49
C PRO A 181 -6.38 -15.01 8.38
N LEU A 182 -5.68 -13.89 8.25
CA LEU A 182 -6.00 -12.85 7.26
C LEU A 182 -5.03 -12.86 6.07
N TYR A 183 -3.78 -13.25 6.31
CA TYR A 183 -2.70 -13.18 5.34
C TYR A 183 -1.94 -14.50 5.26
N PRO A 184 -2.61 -15.60 4.88
CA PRO A 184 -1.98 -16.90 4.81
C PRO A 184 -0.93 -16.94 3.69
N ILE A 185 0.17 -17.64 3.94
CA ILE A 185 1.06 -18.14 2.88
C ILE A 185 0.51 -19.50 2.44
N ASP A 186 0.02 -19.56 1.20
CA ASP A 186 -0.56 -20.77 0.63
C ASP A 186 0.55 -21.65 0.01
N LEU A 187 0.82 -22.80 0.63
CA LEU A 187 1.87 -23.72 0.16
C LEU A 187 1.60 -24.26 -1.26
N SER A 188 0.36 -24.22 -1.76
CA SER A 188 0.07 -24.60 -3.16
C SER A 188 0.64 -23.60 -4.17
N LEU A 189 0.87 -22.35 -3.75
CA LEU A 189 1.44 -21.26 -4.56
C LEU A 189 2.97 -21.13 -4.42
N TRP A 190 3.65 -22.16 -3.88
CA TRP A 190 5.08 -22.08 -3.59
C TRP A 190 5.93 -21.72 -4.81
N LYS A 191 5.55 -22.25 -5.99
CA LYS A 191 6.22 -21.96 -7.26
C LYS A 191 5.96 -20.52 -7.71
N GLU A 192 4.73 -20.04 -7.56
CA GLU A 192 4.30 -18.68 -7.89
C GLU A 192 4.97 -17.64 -7.00
N TYR A 193 5.11 -17.93 -5.70
CA TYR A 193 5.84 -17.06 -4.79
C TYR A 193 7.30 -16.93 -5.17
N ASN A 194 7.95 -18.04 -5.55
CA ASN A 194 9.36 -18.05 -5.92
C ASN A 194 10.23 -17.33 -4.87
N PHE A 195 9.95 -17.60 -3.59
CA PHE A 195 10.61 -16.90 -2.49
C PHE A 195 12.13 -17.11 -2.53
N GLU A 196 12.86 -16.04 -2.25
CA GLU A 196 14.30 -16.09 -2.01
C GLU A 196 14.56 -16.87 -0.74
N THR A 197 15.51 -17.82 -0.78
CA THR A 197 15.81 -18.71 0.34
C THR A 197 16.96 -18.17 1.21
N GLY A 198 17.48 -18.98 2.14
CA GLY A 198 18.52 -18.56 3.07
C GLY A 198 17.92 -17.68 4.17
N ARG A 199 18.56 -16.54 4.49
CA ARG A 199 18.06 -15.63 5.52
C ARG A 199 16.86 -14.80 5.09
N ASN A 200 16.51 -14.81 3.80
CA ASN A 200 15.38 -14.04 3.28
C ASN A 200 14.03 -14.73 3.55
N LEU A 201 14.04 -16.02 3.88
CA LEU A 201 12.85 -16.82 4.17
C LEU A 201 13.14 -17.77 5.32
N LEU A 202 12.47 -17.58 6.44
CA LEU A 202 12.64 -18.40 7.63
C LEU A 202 11.58 -19.50 7.60
N VAL A 203 12.02 -20.76 7.60
CA VAL A 203 11.13 -21.92 7.50
C VAL A 203 11.40 -22.87 8.64
N SER A 204 10.36 -23.30 9.34
CA SER A 204 10.41 -24.40 10.31
C SER A 204 9.74 -25.64 9.72
N LYS A 205 10.29 -26.82 10.06
CA LYS A 205 9.79 -28.11 9.61
C LYS A 205 9.57 -29.04 10.79
N ASP A 206 8.57 -29.92 10.68
CA ASP A 206 8.38 -31.03 11.62
C ASP A 206 9.38 -32.17 11.39
N SER A 207 9.25 -33.24 12.17
CA SER A 207 10.11 -34.44 12.06
C SER A 207 9.98 -35.16 10.72
N ASP A 208 8.85 -35.02 10.04
CA ASP A 208 8.56 -35.65 8.75
C ASP A 208 9.03 -34.79 7.57
N GLY A 209 9.58 -33.59 7.86
CA GLY A 209 10.10 -32.65 6.88
C GLY A 209 9.03 -31.74 6.27
N ASN A 210 7.80 -31.78 6.78
CA ASN A 210 6.72 -30.88 6.34
C ASN A 210 6.98 -29.47 6.86
N ILE A 211 6.69 -28.48 6.03
CA ILE A 211 6.78 -27.08 6.41
C ILE A 211 5.62 -26.75 7.37
N ILE A 212 5.95 -26.35 8.60
CA ILE A 212 4.97 -26.00 9.64
C ILE A 212 4.94 -24.50 9.94
N GLU A 213 5.98 -23.77 9.55
CA GLU A 213 6.03 -22.31 9.70
C GLU A 213 6.87 -21.67 8.59
N VAL A 214 6.42 -20.51 8.12
CA VAL A 214 7.11 -19.68 7.12
C VAL A 214 6.98 -18.21 7.54
N GLN A 215 8.11 -17.51 7.59
CA GLN A 215 8.17 -16.06 7.81
C GLN A 215 9.00 -15.41 6.70
N LEU A 216 8.48 -14.31 6.15
CA LEU A 216 9.17 -13.51 5.15
C LEU A 216 10.18 -12.61 5.86
N ASN A 217 11.42 -12.60 5.38
CA ASN A 217 12.51 -11.87 6.02
C ASN A 217 13.34 -11.06 5.01
N SER A 218 12.72 -10.70 3.88
CA SER A 218 13.27 -9.74 2.92
C SER A 218 12.13 -8.96 2.27
N VAL A 219 12.41 -7.69 1.94
CA VAL A 219 11.45 -6.84 1.19
C VAL A 219 11.01 -7.53 -0.10
N ASN A 220 11.93 -8.17 -0.82
CA ASN A 220 11.62 -8.91 -2.04
C ASN A 220 10.60 -10.03 -1.81
N ASN A 221 10.69 -10.77 -0.70
CA ASN A 221 9.73 -11.82 -0.38
C ASN A 221 8.33 -11.25 -0.02
N TYR A 222 8.26 -10.09 0.63
CA TYR A 222 6.99 -9.37 0.78
C TYR A 222 6.41 -8.93 -0.57
N ILE A 223 7.23 -8.39 -1.48
CA ILE A 223 6.80 -8.02 -2.83
C ILE A 223 6.24 -9.22 -3.57
N LYS A 224 6.98 -10.33 -3.58
CA LYS A 224 6.59 -11.59 -4.23
C LYS A 224 5.25 -12.10 -3.71
N TYR A 225 5.08 -12.11 -2.38
CA TYR A 225 3.81 -12.45 -1.75
C TYR A 225 2.67 -11.54 -2.23
N CYS A 226 2.84 -10.22 -2.16
CA CYS A 226 1.80 -9.25 -2.50
C CYS A 226 1.41 -9.32 -3.98
N VAL A 227 2.39 -9.38 -4.88
CA VAL A 227 2.15 -9.44 -6.32
C VAL A 227 1.48 -10.77 -6.70
N THR A 228 1.95 -11.91 -6.17
CA THR A 228 1.29 -13.21 -6.40
C THR A 228 -0.16 -13.18 -5.94
N HIS A 229 -0.46 -12.70 -4.74
CA HIS A 229 -1.83 -12.63 -4.24
C HIS A 229 -2.73 -11.67 -5.04
N LEU A 230 -2.20 -10.54 -5.50
CA LEU A 230 -2.96 -9.64 -6.38
C LEU A 230 -3.34 -10.35 -7.68
N VAL A 231 -2.36 -11.01 -8.32
CA VAL A 231 -2.56 -11.76 -9.55
C VAL A 231 -3.60 -12.86 -9.37
N ILE A 232 -3.47 -13.69 -8.32
CA ILE A 232 -4.40 -14.78 -8.05
C ILE A 232 -5.80 -14.25 -7.79
N LYS A 233 -5.95 -13.16 -7.03
CA LYS A 233 -7.27 -12.51 -6.82
C LYS A 233 -7.88 -12.01 -8.12
N ILE A 234 -7.09 -11.46 -9.03
CA ILE A 234 -7.57 -11.00 -10.33
C ILE A 234 -8.03 -12.17 -11.18
N LEU A 235 -7.21 -13.22 -11.30
CA LEU A 235 -7.56 -14.41 -12.10
C LEU A 235 -8.78 -15.14 -11.55
N GLN A 236 -8.95 -15.19 -10.23
CA GLN A 236 -10.14 -15.79 -9.61
C GLN A 236 -11.42 -14.95 -9.82
N LYS A 237 -11.33 -13.62 -9.72
CA LYS A 237 -12.50 -12.74 -9.87
C LYS A 237 -12.87 -12.49 -11.32
N HIS A 238 -11.87 -12.44 -12.20
CA HIS A 238 -12.00 -12.03 -13.59
C HIS A 238 -11.16 -12.94 -14.51
N PRO A 239 -11.45 -14.25 -14.56
CA PRO A 239 -10.63 -15.23 -15.28
C PRO A 239 -10.47 -14.86 -16.76
N ASP A 240 -11.49 -14.26 -17.38
CA ASP A 240 -11.57 -13.94 -18.81
C ASP A 240 -11.09 -12.56 -19.23
N ARG A 241 -10.43 -11.83 -18.33
CA ARG A 241 -10.03 -10.44 -18.57
C ARG A 241 -8.54 -10.25 -18.39
N ASN A 242 -7.91 -9.49 -19.28
CA ASN A 242 -6.54 -9.05 -19.09
C ASN A 242 -6.47 -7.98 -18.01
N MET A 243 -5.48 -8.15 -17.14
CA MET A 243 -5.08 -7.15 -16.18
C MET A 243 -4.44 -5.97 -16.90
N ASN A 244 -4.92 -4.77 -16.60
CA ASN A 244 -4.27 -3.54 -17.01
C ASN A 244 -3.91 -2.77 -15.73
N PRO A 245 -3.55 -1.49 -15.76
CA PRO A 245 -2.45 -0.98 -14.95
C PRO A 245 -2.56 -1.27 -13.46
N VAL A 246 -1.40 -1.43 -12.83
CA VAL A 246 -1.28 -1.56 -11.38
C VAL A 246 -0.96 -0.22 -10.78
N ILE A 247 -1.80 0.22 -9.85
CA ILE A 247 -1.51 1.37 -9.01
C ILE A 247 -0.66 0.90 -7.83
N LEU A 248 0.48 1.57 -7.63
CA LEU A 248 1.30 1.46 -6.43
C LEU A 248 0.83 2.50 -5.41
N GLY A 249 -0.15 2.10 -4.59
CA GLY A 249 -0.89 2.92 -3.63
C GLY A 249 -0.23 3.09 -2.26
N CYS A 250 1.10 3.21 -2.22
CA CYS A 250 1.87 3.52 -1.02
C CYS A 250 3.13 4.30 -1.42
N THR A 251 3.55 5.25 -0.60
CA THR A 251 4.76 6.07 -0.84
C THR A 251 6.05 5.25 -0.93
N HIS A 252 6.09 4.07 -0.31
CA HIS A 252 7.25 3.17 -0.33
C HIS A 252 7.40 2.38 -1.62
N TYR A 253 6.29 2.01 -2.27
CA TYR A 253 6.30 1.00 -3.34
C TYR A 253 7.01 1.46 -4.63
N PRO A 254 6.98 2.74 -5.04
CA PRO A 254 7.73 3.21 -6.20
C PRO A 254 9.24 2.96 -6.15
N PHE A 255 9.84 2.89 -4.95
CA PHE A 255 11.27 2.57 -4.80
C PHE A 255 11.61 1.14 -5.20
N PHE A 256 10.62 0.24 -5.23
CA PHE A 256 10.76 -1.16 -5.61
C PHE A 256 9.99 -1.50 -6.89
N LYS A 257 9.78 -0.49 -7.76
CA LYS A 257 9.03 -0.66 -9.02
C LYS A 257 9.64 -1.76 -9.89
N LYS A 258 10.96 -1.89 -9.90
CA LYS A 258 11.67 -2.90 -10.70
C LYS A 258 11.36 -4.30 -10.18
N GLU A 259 11.50 -4.54 -8.89
CA GLU A 259 11.27 -5.83 -8.22
C GLU A 259 9.80 -6.26 -8.36
N ILE A 260 8.87 -5.32 -8.20
CA ILE A 260 7.45 -5.55 -8.43
C ILE A 260 7.20 -5.96 -9.89
N HIS A 261 7.76 -5.22 -10.85
CA HIS A 261 7.62 -5.53 -12.27
C HIS A 261 8.25 -6.88 -12.63
N ASP A 262 9.44 -7.18 -12.14
CA ASP A 262 10.14 -8.42 -12.38
C ASP A 262 9.33 -9.63 -11.88
N HIS A 263 8.64 -9.49 -10.74
CA HIS A 263 7.77 -10.58 -10.25
C HIS A 263 6.49 -10.73 -11.08
N PHE A 264 5.89 -9.64 -11.58
CA PHE A 264 4.81 -9.76 -12.57
C PHE A 264 5.28 -10.50 -13.83
N MET A 265 6.48 -10.18 -14.33
CA MET A 265 7.06 -10.87 -15.49
C MET A 265 7.40 -12.33 -15.19
N TYR A 266 7.86 -12.63 -13.96
CA TYR A 266 8.06 -14.00 -13.52
C TYR A 266 6.77 -14.81 -13.60
N LEU A 267 5.68 -14.29 -13.01
CA LEU A 267 4.36 -14.96 -13.03
C LEU A 267 3.86 -15.14 -14.46
N LYS A 268 3.93 -14.10 -15.29
CA LYS A 268 3.52 -14.14 -16.70
C LYS A 268 4.24 -15.25 -17.49
N ASN A 269 5.52 -15.47 -17.21
CA ASN A 269 6.33 -16.50 -17.88
C ASN A 269 6.26 -17.88 -17.21
N LEU A 270 5.51 -18.02 -16.11
CA LEU A 270 5.48 -19.25 -15.32
C LEU A 270 4.68 -20.37 -15.97
N ASP A 271 3.51 -20.02 -16.50
CA ASP A 271 2.55 -20.90 -17.16
C ASP A 271 1.52 -20.06 -17.96
N ASN A 272 0.88 -20.67 -18.96
CA ASN A 272 -0.13 -20.07 -19.81
C ASN A 272 -1.34 -19.50 -19.05
N ASN A 273 -1.60 -20.00 -17.84
CA ASN A 273 -2.63 -19.49 -16.94
C ASN A 273 -2.41 -18.01 -16.56
N TYR A 274 -1.17 -17.52 -16.68
CA TYR A 274 -0.75 -16.17 -16.30
C TYR A 274 -0.54 -15.23 -17.50
N ASN A 275 -0.80 -15.68 -18.73
CA ASN A 275 -0.61 -14.87 -19.96
C ASN A 275 -1.43 -13.58 -20.00
N ARG A 276 -2.48 -13.49 -19.17
CA ARG A 276 -3.44 -12.38 -19.08
C ARG A 276 -2.98 -11.25 -18.15
N ILE A 277 -1.73 -11.29 -17.70
CA ILE A 277 -1.08 -10.35 -16.76
C ILE A 277 -0.12 -9.42 -17.49
#